data_AF-A0A0D6AHZ4-F1
#
_entry.id   AF-A0A0D6AHZ4-F1
#
_cell.length_a   1.000
_cell.length_b   1.000
_cell.length_c   1.000
_cell.angle_alpha   90.00
_cell.angle_beta   90.00
_cell.angle_gamma   90.00
#
_symmetry.space_group_name_H-M   'P 1'
#
loop_
_entity.id
_entity.type
_entity.pdbx_description
1 polymer ?
#
loop_
_entity_poly.entity_id
_entity_poly.type
_entity_poly.pdbx_seq_one_letter_code
_entity_poly.pdbx_strand_id
1 'polypeptide(L)' 'MSIKDRAKATAKNIEGKIQEAVGNITDNPKAQLEGQAKQVEAKVRHTTENIKDEIKKIVDQ' A
#
# COMPACT_ATOMS: atom_id res chain seq x y z
N MET A 1 -36.98 5.03 -3.67
CA MET A 1 -35.53 4.81 -3.47
C MET A 1 -35.18 5.18 -2.04
N SER A 2 -34.68 4.25 -1.24
CA SER A 2 -34.51 4.43 0.20
C SER A 2 -33.27 5.27 0.54
N ILE A 3 -33.21 5.87 1.73
CA ILE A 3 -32.05 6.65 2.21
C ILE A 3 -30.76 5.81 2.16
N LYS A 4 -30.86 4.50 2.44
CA LYS A 4 -29.75 3.55 2.31
C LYS A 4 -29.20 3.48 0.88
N ASP A 5 -30.07 3.52 -0.14
CA ASP A 5 -29.63 3.52 -1.54
C ASP A 5 -28.88 4.80 -1.88
N ARG A 6 -29.34 5.96 -1.39
CA ARG A 6 -28.64 7.24 -1.56
C ARG A 6 -27.28 7.23 -0.88
N ALA A 7 -27.19 6.75 0.36
CA ALA A 7 -25.91 6.64 1.06
C ALA A 7 -24.92 5.72 0.33
N LYS A 8 -25.40 4.57 -0.16
CA LYS A 8 -24.60 3.60 -0.92
C LYS A 8 -24.13 4.18 -2.26
N ALA A 9 -24.98 4.96 -2.92
CA ALA A 9 -24.62 5.68 -4.14
C ALA A 9 -23.55 6.75 -3.87
N THR A 10 -23.70 7.55 -2.80
CA THR A 10 -22.70 8.55 -2.42
C THR A 10 -21.35 7.91 -2.08
N ALA A 11 -21.35 6.80 -1.33
CA ALA A 11 -20.13 6.07 -1.01
C ALA A 11 -19.42 5.56 -2.29
N LYS A 12 -20.17 4.96 -3.22
CA LYS A 12 -19.63 4.55 -4.53
C LYS A 12 -19.10 5.73 -5.34
N ASN A 13 -19.74 6.89 -5.29
CA ASN A 13 -19.31 8.08 -6.01
C ASN A 13 -17.97 8.61 -5.46
N ILE A 14 -17.80 8.60 -4.14
CA ILE A 14 -16.54 8.99 -3.48
C ILE A 14 -15.43 7.99 -3.82
N GLU A 15 -15.71 6.69 -3.71
CA GLU A 15 -14.76 5.64 -4.06
C GLU A 15 -14.33 5.72 -5.54
N GLY A 16 -15.29 5.96 -6.44
CA GLY A 16 -15.03 6.20 -7.86
C GLY A 16 -14.13 7.40 -8.11
N LYS A 17 -14.38 8.54 -7.45
CA LYS A 17 -13.50 9.73 -7.56
C LYS A 17 -12.09 9.48 -7.05
N ILE A 18 -11.94 8.71 -5.97
CA ILE A 18 -10.63 8.33 -5.44
C ILE A 18 -9.92 7.43 -6.46
N GLN A 19 -10.62 6.45 -7.02
CA GLN A 19 -10.06 5.58 -8.07
C GLN A 19 -9.70 6.36 -9.33
N GLU A 20 -10.49 7.35 -9.72
CA GLU A 20 -10.24 8.19 -10.90
C GLU A 20 -9.03 9.11 -10.67
N ALA A 21 -8.90 9.72 -9.48
CA ALA A 21 -7.75 10.54 -9.14
C ALA A 21 -6.45 9.70 -9.08
N VAL A 22 -6.49 8.54 -8.44
CA VAL A 22 -5.34 7.61 -8.38
C VAL A 22 -5.03 7.04 -9.77
N GLY A 23 -6.07 6.73 -10.56
CA GLY A 23 -5.95 6.24 -11.94
C GLY A 23 -5.34 7.27 -12.88
N ASN A 24 -5.76 8.54 -12.81
CA ASN A 24 -5.23 9.62 -13.65
C ASN A 24 -3.77 9.98 -13.30
N ILE A 25 -3.36 9.83 -12.03
CA ILE A 25 -2.00 10.17 -11.61
C ILE A 25 -1.00 9.05 -11.95
N THR A 26 -1.43 7.79 -11.82
CA THR A 26 -0.52 6.64 -11.87
C THR A 26 -0.72 5.76 -13.11
N ASP A 27 -1.75 6.02 -13.92
CA ASP A 27 -2.19 5.22 -15.08
C ASP A 27 -2.52 3.74 -14.77
N ASN A 28 -2.20 3.27 -13.54
CA ASN A 28 -2.36 1.88 -13.14
C ASN A 28 -2.44 1.73 -11.61
N PRO A 29 -3.63 1.82 -10.99
CA PRO A 29 -3.79 1.76 -9.53
C PRO A 29 -3.31 0.43 -8.92
N LYS A 30 -3.37 -0.68 -9.69
CA LYS A 30 -2.84 -1.97 -9.26
C LYS A 30 -1.31 -1.94 -9.10
N ALA A 31 -0.60 -1.33 -10.04
CA ALA A 31 0.85 -1.20 -9.98
C ALA A 31 1.31 -0.36 -8.77
N GLN A 32 0.52 0.66 -8.38
CA GLN A 32 0.82 1.47 -7.19
C GLN A 32 0.64 0.69 -5.89
N LEU A 33 -0.42 -0.11 -5.78
CA LEU A 33 -0.66 -0.97 -4.62
C LEU A 33 0.41 -2.05 -4.49
N GLU A 34 0.74 -2.72 -5.60
CA GLU A 34 1.84 -3.68 -5.62
C GLU A 34 3.19 -3.02 -5.30
N GLY A 35 3.45 -1.83 -5.83
CA GLY A 35 4.66 -1.07 -5.57
C GLY A 35 4.80 -0.70 -4.09
N GLN A 36 3.73 -0.21 -3.47
CA GLN A 36 3.72 0.10 -2.03
C GLN A 36 3.92 -1.16 -1.18
N ALA A 37 3.23 -2.25 -1.49
CA ALA A 37 3.41 -3.53 -0.80
C ALA A 37 4.86 -4.03 -0.89
N LYS A 38 5.47 -3.97 -2.09
CA LYS A 38 6.89 -4.32 -2.30
C LYS A 38 7.84 -3.42 -1.52
N GLN A 39 7.57 -2.11 -1.42
CA GLN A 39 8.39 -1.19 -0.62
C GLN A 39 8.31 -1.49 0.88
N VAL A 40 7.11 -1.79 1.40
CA VAL A 40 6.96 -2.18 2.81
C VAL A 40 7.71 -3.48 3.07
N GLU A 41 7.53 -4.48 2.22
CA GLU A 41 8.23 -5.76 2.33
C GLU A 41 9.76 -5.57 2.29
N ALA A 42 10.26 -4.78 1.34
CA ALA A 42 11.68 -4.48 1.22
C ALA A 42 12.23 -3.79 2.48
N LYS A 43 11.50 -2.82 3.05
CA LYS A 43 11.92 -2.12 4.28
C LYS A 43 11.98 -3.07 5.48
N VAL A 44 11.00 -3.97 5.61
CA VAL A 44 10.99 -5.00 6.67
C VAL A 44 12.16 -5.96 6.51
N ARG A 45 12.40 -6.45 5.29
CA ARG A 45 13.53 -7.34 4.99
C ARG A 45 14.87 -6.69 5.29
N HIS A 46 15.12 -5.48 4.79
CA HIS A 46 16.34 -4.74 5.08
C HIS A 46 16.56 -4.53 6.58
N THR A 47 15.50 -4.17 7.31
CA THR A 47 15.61 -3.99 8.77
C THR A 47 16.00 -5.30 9.46
N THR A 48 15.39 -6.40 9.05
CA THR A 48 15.67 -7.74 9.59
C THR A 48 17.08 -8.20 9.24
N GLU A 49 17.52 -7.99 8.00
CA GLU A 49 18.86 -8.33 7.54
C GLU A 49 19.94 -7.51 8.25
N ASN A 50 19.73 -6.20 8.41
CA ASN A 50 20.66 -5.34 9.16
C ASN A 50 20.83 -5.82 10.60
N ILE A 51 19.73 -6.18 11.29
CA ILE A 51 19.80 -6.72 12.65
C ILE A 51 20.58 -8.03 12.68
N LYS A 52 20.33 -8.91 11.70
CA LYS A 52 21.01 -10.21 11.61
C LYS A 52 22.50 -10.05 11.34
N ASP A 53 22.88 -9.12 10.47
CA ASP A 53 24.27 -8.82 10.12
C ASP A 53 25.05 -8.29 11.34
N GLU A 54 24.44 -7.37 12.10
CA GLU A 54 25.04 -6.83 13.33
C GLU A 54 25.22 -7.90 14.41
N ILE A 55 24.22 -8.77 14.62
CA ILE A 55 24.36 -9.93 15.54
C ILE A 55 25.49 -10.85 15.09
N LYS A 56 25.58 -11.13 13.78
CA LYS A 56 26.62 -12.01 13.24
C LYS A 56 28.01 -11.42 13.47
N LYS A 57 28.22 -10.11 13.27
CA LYS A 57 29.50 -9.44 13.58
C LYS A 57 29.89 -9.58 15.05
N ILE A 58 28.94 -9.47 15.97
CA ILE A 58 29.19 -9.58 17.41
C ILE A 58 29.56 -11.01 17.80
N VAL A 59 28.93 -12.01 17.18
CA VAL A 59 29.18 -13.44 17.49
C VAL A 59 30.44 -13.98 16.83
N ASP A 60 30.86 -13.42 15.68
CA ASP A 60 32.08 -13.83 14.96
C ASP A 60 33.36 -13.15 15.50
N GLN A 61 33.22 -12.12 16.36
CA GLN A 61 34.32 -11.51 17.13
C GLN A 61 34.68 -12.32 18.38
#